data_AF-A0A0R3PDQ4-F1
#
_entry.id   AF-A0A0R3PDQ4-F1
#
_cell.length_a   1.000
_cell.length_b   1.000
_cell.length_c   1.000
_cell.angle_alpha   90.00
_cell.angle_beta   90.00
_cell.angle_gamma   90.00
#
_symmetry.space_group_name_H-M   'P 1'
#
loop_
_entity.id
_entity.type
_entity.pdbx_description
1 polymer ?
#
loop_
_entity_poly.entity_id
_entity_poly.type
_entity_poly.pdbx_seq_one_letter_code
_entity_poly.pdbx_strand_id
1 'polypeptide(L)' 'MKGMSILEKRDVDAAKTVVFLLDSNLADKQAVVKRAQTAEQLLGMGFSAEQVFPALLACQGDRVKALDTLLGSH' A
#
# COMPACT_ATOMS: atom_id res chain seq x y z
N MET A 1 -1.38 22.12 -12.24
CA MET A 1 -1.91 21.12 -11.27
C MET A 1 -0.72 20.34 -10.75
N LYS A 2 -0.49 20.31 -9.43
CA LYS A 2 0.56 19.48 -8.82
C LYS A 2 0.09 18.02 -8.91
N GLY A 3 0.90 17.11 -9.43
CA GLY A 3 0.53 15.70 -9.49
C GLY A 3 0.39 15.14 -8.08
N MET A 4 -0.78 14.59 -7.75
CA MET A 4 -1.02 13.87 -6.49
C MET A 4 -0.75 12.39 -6.69
N SER A 5 -0.17 11.75 -5.68
CA SER A 5 0.03 10.30 -5.68
C SER A 5 -1.30 9.54 -5.60
N ILE A 6 -1.26 8.26 -5.92
CA ILE A 6 -2.43 7.37 -5.89
C ILE A 6 -3.03 7.30 -4.48
N LEU A 7 -2.19 7.32 -3.44
CA LEU A 7 -2.61 7.16 -2.05
C LEU A 7 -3.10 8.49 -1.44
N GLU A 8 -2.57 9.64 -1.87
CA GLU A 8 -3.13 10.94 -1.49
C GLU A 8 -4.58 11.11 -1.96
N LYS A 9 -4.95 10.50 -3.09
CA LYS A 9 -6.37 10.47 -3.55
C LYS A 9 -7.29 9.66 -2.63
N ARG A 10 -6.72 8.86 -1.73
CA ARG A 10 -7.42 8.07 -0.70
C ARG A 10 -7.25 8.67 0.69
N ASP A 11 -6.93 9.97 0.77
CA ASP A 11 -6.72 10.70 2.03
C ASP A 11 -5.57 10.15 2.88
N VAL A 12 -4.61 9.47 2.23
CA VAL A 12 -3.39 9.02 2.91
C VAL A 12 -2.35 10.13 2.86
N ASP A 13 -1.81 10.47 4.02
CA ASP A 13 -0.71 11.42 4.14
C ASP A 13 0.48 11.07 3.22
N ALA A 14 1.02 12.10 2.56
CA ALA A 14 2.09 11.95 1.60
C ALA A 14 3.39 11.45 2.25
N ALA A 15 3.70 11.86 3.48
CA ALA A 15 4.89 11.40 4.18
C ALA A 15 4.76 9.91 4.57
N LYS A 16 3.59 9.49 5.06
CA LYS A 16 3.29 8.05 5.30
C LYS A 16 3.44 7.22 4.03
N THR A 17 2.96 7.75 2.89
CA THR A 17 3.09 7.09 1.58
C THR A 17 4.55 6.92 1.16
N VAL A 18 5.37 7.97 1.32
CA VAL A 18 6.80 7.92 0.97
C VAL A 18 7.54 6.91 1.84
N VAL A 19 7.32 6.93 3.16
CA VAL A 19 7.94 5.97 4.09
C VAL A 19 7.59 4.53 3.69
N PHE A 20 6.31 4.23 3.47
CA PHE A 20 5.87 2.91 3.03
C PHE A 20 6.54 2.44 1.73
N LEU A 21 6.67 3.32 0.73
CA LEU A 21 7.30 2.97 -0.54
C LEU A 21 8.82 2.78 -0.42
N LEU A 22 9.48 3.52 0.48
CA LEU A 22 10.90 3.32 0.80
C LEU A 22 11.11 1.99 1.53
N ASP A 23 10.28 1.71 2.54
CA ASP A 23 10.34 0.45 3.32
C ASP A 23 10.03 -0.78 2.45
N SER A 24 9.30 -0.58 1.35
CA SER A 24 9.04 -1.64 0.37
C SER A 24 10.30 -2.08 -0.40
N ASN A 25 11.39 -1.31 -0.33
CA ASN A 25 12.70 -1.59 -0.94
C ASN A 25 12.61 -2.00 -2.42
N LEU A 26 11.91 -1.19 -3.22
CA LEU A 26 11.66 -1.45 -4.64
C LEU A 26 12.59 -0.61 -5.50
N ALA A 27 13.37 -1.25 -6.37
CA ALA A 27 14.27 -0.57 -7.29
C ALA A 27 13.60 -0.20 -8.63
N ASP A 28 12.51 -0.89 -8.98
CA ASP A 28 11.82 -0.70 -10.24
C ASP A 28 10.60 0.22 -10.10
N LYS A 29 10.46 1.16 -11.06
CA LYS A 29 9.36 2.13 -11.07
C LYS A 29 8.00 1.44 -11.18
N GLN A 30 7.89 0.41 -12.01
CA GLN A 30 6.62 -0.31 -12.19
C GLN A 30 6.24 -1.06 -10.91
N ALA A 31 7.21 -1.61 -10.19
CA ALA A 31 7.02 -2.22 -8.88
C ALA A 31 6.50 -1.22 -7.84
N VAL A 32 7.06 0.00 -7.80
CA VAL A 32 6.57 1.09 -6.92
C VAL A 32 5.11 1.43 -7.24
N VAL A 33 4.79 1.61 -8.52
CA VAL A 33 3.41 1.90 -8.96
C VAL A 33 2.47 0.76 -8.58
N LYS A 34 2.85 -0.49 -8.84
CA LYS A 34 2.04 -1.67 -8.49
C LYS A 34 1.83 -1.79 -6.97
N ARG A 35 2.85 -1.49 -6.18
CA ARG A 35 2.76 -1.46 -4.71
C ARG A 35 1.75 -0.41 -4.23
N ALA A 36 1.81 0.80 -4.78
CA ALA A 36 0.85 1.86 -4.46
C ALA A 36 -0.58 1.51 -4.91
N GLN A 37 -0.77 0.92 -6.09
CA GLN A 37 -2.08 0.47 -6.56
C GLN A 37 -2.66 -0.66 -5.68
N THR A 38 -1.82 -1.56 -5.21
CA THR A 38 -2.27 -2.65 -4.33
C THR A 38 -2.72 -2.10 -2.98
N ALA A 39 -1.97 -1.15 -2.42
CA ALA A 39 -2.39 -0.44 -1.21
C ALA A 39 -3.71 0.31 -1.43
N GLU A 40 -3.85 1.01 -2.56
CA GLU A 40 -5.09 1.73 -2.90
C GLU A 40 -6.31 0.82 -3.00
N GLN A 41 -6.16 -0.38 -3.57
CA GLN A 41 -7.23 -1.38 -3.62
C GLN A 41 -7.67 -1.81 -2.22
N LEU A 42 -6.73 -2.13 -1.33
CA LEU A 42 -7.05 -2.58 0.02
C LEU A 42 -7.64 -1.45 0.87
N LEU A 43 -7.16 -0.21 0.73
CA LEU A 43 -7.79 0.96 1.32
C LEU A 43 -9.23 1.15 0.81
N GLY A 44 -9.45 0.93 -0.49
CA GLY A 44 -10.76 0.96 -1.11
C GLY A 44 -11.73 -0.12 -0.62
N MET A 45 -11.23 -1.17 0.03
CA MET A 45 -12.04 -2.21 0.69
C MET A 45 -12.42 -1.84 2.13
N GLY A 46 -11.95 -0.70 2.66
CA GLY A 46 -12.28 -0.20 3.99
C GLY A 46 -11.21 -0.45 5.07
N PHE A 47 -10.07 -1.05 4.72
CA PHE A 47 -8.94 -1.17 5.65
C PHE A 47 -8.21 0.16 5.81
N SER A 48 -7.64 0.43 6.99
CA SER A 48 -6.86 1.64 7.22
C SER A 48 -5.42 1.49 6.70
N ALA A 49 -4.73 2.61 6.43
CA ALA A 49 -3.32 2.57 6.02
C ALA A 49 -2.42 1.91 7.06
N GLU A 50 -2.76 2.06 8.35
CA GLU A 50 -2.07 1.44 9.48
C GLU A 50 -2.18 -0.09 9.49
N GLN A 51 -3.21 -0.65 8.86
CA GLN A 51 -3.36 -2.10 8.66
C GLN A 51 -2.73 -2.54 7.32
N VAL A 52 -3.00 -1.80 6.25
CA VAL A 52 -2.63 -2.16 4.88
C VAL A 52 -1.11 -2.15 4.66
N PHE A 53 -0.42 -1.13 5.14
CA PHE A 53 1.03 -0.98 4.92
C PHE A 53 1.85 -2.11 5.55
N PRO A 54 1.71 -2.43 6.86
CA PRO A 54 2.46 -3.54 7.43
C PRO A 54 2.09 -4.87 6.79
N ALA A 55 0.82 -5.12 6.44
CA ALA A 55 0.41 -6.33 5.73
C ALA A 55 1.09 -6.46 4.37
N LEU A 56 1.14 -5.39 3.57
CA LEU A 56 1.84 -5.41 2.27
C LEU A 56 3.36 -5.52 2.42
N LEU A 57 3.97 -4.95 3.45
CA LEU A 57 5.39 -5.12 3.73
C LEU A 57 5.70 -6.58 4.08
N ALA A 58 4.93 -7.17 5.01
CA ALA A 58 5.10 -8.57 5.44
C ALA A 58 4.88 -9.56 4.29
N CYS A 59 3.91 -9.29 3.41
CA CYS A 59 3.59 -10.12 2.26
C CYS A 59 4.36 -9.75 0.98
N GLN A 60 5.36 -8.86 1.06
CA GLN A 60 6.14 -8.38 -0.09
C GLN A 60 5.29 -7.85 -1.26
N GLY A 61 4.12 -7.29 -0.96
CA GLY A 61 3.18 -6.75 -1.95
C GLY A 61 2.29 -7.80 -2.61
N ASP A 62 2.29 -9.05 -2.15
CA ASP A 62 1.30 -10.05 -2.55
C ASP A 62 -0.07 -9.65 -1.98
N ARG A 63 -0.98 -9.29 -2.89
CA ARG A 63 -2.32 -8.82 -2.53
C ARG A 63 -3.15 -9.88 -1.82
N VAL A 64 -3.07 -11.13 -2.25
CA VAL A 64 -3.92 -12.20 -1.70
C VAL A 64 -3.49 -12.49 -0.27
N LYS A 65 -2.17 -12.67 -0.05
CA LYS A 65 -1.64 -12.89 1.30
C LYS A 65 -1.88 -11.70 2.22
N ALA A 66 -1.76 -10.47 1.71
CA ALA A 66 -2.04 -9.28 2.50
C ALA A 66 -3.53 -9.20 2.87
N LEU A 67 -4.43 -9.54 1.95
CA LEU A 67 -5.86 -9.62 2.22
C LEU A 67 -6.18 -10.71 3.25
N ASP A 68 -5.61 -11.91 3.12
CA ASP A 68 -5.79 -13.00 4.09
C ASP A 68 -5.33 -12.57 5.50
N THR A 69 -4.19 -11.88 5.58
CA THR A 69 -3.65 -11.31 6.82
C THR A 69 -4.61 -10.26 7.42
N LEU A 70 -5.18 -9.37 6.59
CA LEU A 70 -6.10 -8.33 7.03
C LEU A 70 -7.45 -8.89 7.52
N LEU A 71 -7.89 -10.00 6.95
CA LEU A 71 -9.12 -10.69 7.33
C LEU A 71 -8.95 -11.58 8.57
N GLY A 72 -7.71 -11.75 9.07
CA GLY A 72 -7.41 -12.63 10.20
C GLY A 72 -7.54 -14.12 9.86
N SER A 73 -7.50 -14.46 8.57
CA SER A 73 -7.57 -15.83 8.09
C SER A 73 -6.21 -16.50 8.31
N HIS A 74 -6.06 -17.21 9.43
CA HIS A 74 -4.92 -18.09 9.73
C HIS A 74 -5.26 -19.56 9.48
#